data_AF-A0CCZ8-F1
#
_entry.id   AF-A0CCZ8-F1
#
_cell.length_a   1.000
_cell.length_b   1.000
_cell.length_c   1.000
_cell.angle_alpha   90.00
_cell.angle_beta   90.00
_cell.angle_gamma   90.00
#
_symmetry.space_group_name_H-M   'P 1'
#
loop_
_entity.id
_entity.type
_entity.pdbx_description
1 polymer ?
#
loop_
_entity_poly.entity_id
_entity_poly.type
_entity_poly.pdbx_seq_one_letter_code
_entity_poly.pdbx_strand_id
1 'polypeptide(L)'
;MLQNLYKNSWAEGLKCNSASENSQKNEFCVESMSKLALEYQKLIEDESKKGEQETKLKNTGKKDPKKHLGLKVDELLDENLNAILGRMMATKAF
;
A
#
# COMPACT_ATOMS: atom_id res chain seq x y z
N MET A 1 -9.50 33.82 -7.21
CA MET A 1 -8.28 33.62 -6.40
C MET A 1 -8.31 32.35 -5.54
N LEU A 2 -9.46 31.92 -5.00
CA LEU A 2 -9.57 30.62 -4.28
C LEU A 2 -9.30 29.39 -5.16
N GLN A 3 -9.53 29.51 -6.46
CA GLN A 3 -9.34 28.43 -7.44
C GLN A 3 -7.88 28.02 -7.68
N ASN A 4 -6.92 28.72 -7.05
CA ASN A 4 -5.48 28.45 -7.24
C ASN A 4 -4.82 27.78 -6.02
N LEU A 5 -5.54 27.61 -4.90
CA LEU A 5 -4.98 27.03 -3.67
C LEU A 5 -4.72 25.52 -3.74
N TYR A 6 -5.48 24.79 -4.57
CA TYR A 6 -5.35 23.34 -4.74
C TYR A 6 -4.41 22.94 -5.88
N LYS A 7 -3.90 23.91 -6.65
CA LYS A 7 -2.98 23.61 -7.73
C LYS A 7 -1.62 23.35 -7.12
N ASN A 8 -1.31 22.07 -6.94
CA ASN A 8 0.04 21.63 -6.64
C ASN A 8 0.99 22.22 -7.68
N SER A 9 2.14 22.69 -7.22
CA SER A 9 3.16 23.21 -8.14
C SER A 9 3.56 22.09 -9.08
N TRP A 10 3.67 22.37 -10.38
CA TRP A 10 4.14 21.37 -11.36
C TRP A 10 5.51 20.79 -10.95
N ALA A 11 6.32 21.56 -10.23
CA ALA A 11 7.60 21.15 -9.67
C ALA A 11 7.47 20.06 -8.58
N GLU A 12 6.31 19.94 -7.93
CA GLU A 12 6.04 18.92 -6.92
C GLU A 12 5.98 17.52 -7.53
N GLY A 13 5.47 17.39 -8.77
CA GLY A 13 5.52 16.14 -9.53
C GLY A 13 6.92 15.75 -10.01
N LEU A 14 7.88 16.67 -9.98
CA LEU A 14 9.30 16.43 -10.30
C LEU A 14 10.14 16.14 -9.05
N LYS A 15 9.58 16.31 -7.85
CA LYS A 15 10.27 15.96 -6.60
C LYS A 15 10.25 14.44 -6.42
N CYS A 16 11.37 13.80 -6.72
CA CYS A 16 11.59 12.41 -6.36
C CYS A 16 12.10 12.30 -4.92
N ASN A 17 11.47 11.43 -4.12
CA ASN A 17 12.01 11.07 -2.79
C ASN A 17 13.39 10.44 -2.92
N SER A 18 14.19 10.55 -1.86
CA SER A 18 15.52 9.94 -1.82
C SER A 18 15.42 8.42 -1.95
N ALA A 19 16.47 7.79 -2.50
CA ALA A 19 16.51 6.34 -2.64
C ALA A 19 16.42 5.62 -1.28
N SER A 20 17.03 6.20 -0.24
CA SER A 20 16.99 5.69 1.13
C SER A 20 15.56 5.70 1.70
N GLU A 21 14.84 6.81 1.57
CA GLU A 21 13.46 6.91 2.05
C GLU A 21 12.52 5.92 1.36
N ASN A 22 12.65 5.76 0.04
CA ASN A 22 11.83 4.80 -0.69
C ASN A 22 12.15 3.36 -0.24
N SER A 23 13.42 3.04 0.03
CA SER A 23 13.82 1.74 0.56
C SER A 23 13.21 1.48 1.93
N GLN A 24 13.25 2.45 2.84
CA GLN A 24 12.68 2.32 4.19
C GLN A 24 11.16 2.16 4.16
N LYS A 25 10.46 2.91 3.29
CA LYS A 25 9.01 2.75 3.08
C LYS A 25 8.66 1.38 2.52
N ASN A 26 9.42 0.91 1.54
CA ASN A 26 9.23 -0.41 0.96
C ASN A 26 9.43 -1.52 2.01
N GLU A 27 10.48 -1.43 2.81
CA GLU A 27 10.75 -2.39 3.90
C GLU A 27 9.60 -2.42 4.91
N PHE A 28 9.15 -1.26 5.38
CA PHE A 28 8.02 -1.16 6.30
C PHE A 28 6.71 -1.72 5.71
N CYS A 29 6.46 -1.46 4.42
CA CYS A 29 5.26 -1.94 3.74
C CYS A 29 5.28 -3.47 3.60
N VAL A 30 6.42 -4.05 3.20
CA VAL A 30 6.61 -5.49 3.09
C VAL A 30 6.49 -6.18 4.46
N GLU A 31 7.06 -5.59 5.52
CA GLU A 31 6.91 -6.12 6.89
C GLU A 31 5.44 -6.13 7.32
N SER A 32 4.71 -5.05 7.02
CA SER A 32 3.27 -4.94 7.29
C SER A 32 2.45 -5.96 6.49
N MET A 33 2.81 -6.19 5.22
CA MET A 33 2.19 -7.21 4.38
C MET A 33 2.43 -8.63 4.92
N SER A 34 3.64 -8.91 5.43
CA SER A 34 3.95 -10.20 6.05
C SER A 34 3.07 -10.49 7.27
N LYS A 35 2.86 -9.48 8.13
CA LYS A 35 1.94 -9.58 9.28
C LYS A 35 0.50 -9.86 8.82
N LEU A 36 0.01 -9.16 7.81
CA LEU A 36 -1.33 -9.39 7.25
C LEU A 36 -1.47 -10.76 6.59
N ALA A 37 -0.41 -11.28 5.95
CA ALA A 37 -0.41 -12.61 5.36
C ALA A 37 -0.52 -13.70 6.44
N LEU A 38 0.19 -13.55 7.57
CA LEU A 38 0.06 -14.46 8.71
C LEU A 38 -1.33 -14.42 9.35
N GLU A 39 -1.95 -13.23 9.42
CA GLU A 39 -3.34 -13.09 9.89
C GLU A 39 -4.34 -13.73 8.92
N TYR A 40 -4.11 -13.59 7.61
CA TYR A 40 -4.92 -14.23 6.59
C TYR A 40 -4.83 -15.75 6.65
N GLN A 41 -3.63 -16.31 6.85
CA GLN A 41 -3.43 -17.74 7.06
C GLN A 41 -4.23 -18.26 8.27
N LYS A 42 -4.17 -17.56 9.41
CA LYS A 42 -4.94 -17.92 10.62
C LYS A 42 -6.45 -17.90 10.38
N LEU A 43 -6.94 -16.92 9.61
CA LEU A 43 -8.36 -16.85 9.26
C LEU A 43 -8.80 -18.03 8.41
N ILE A 44 -8.01 -18.44 7.42
CA ILE A 44 -8.31 -19.62 6.60
C ILE A 44 -8.35 -20.89 7.46
N GLU A 45 -7.42 -21.04 8.41
CA GLU A 45 -7.40 -22.16 9.33
C GLU A 45 -8.63 -22.17 10.27
N ASP A 46 -9.05 -21.00 10.75
CA ASP A 46 -10.25 -20.86 11.58
C ASP A 46 -11.54 -21.09 10.78
N GLU A 47 -11.62 -20.63 9.53
CA GLU A 47 -12.71 -20.92 8.59
C GLU A 47 -12.77 -22.41 8.23
N SER A 48 -11.64 -23.10 8.16
CA SER A 48 -11.61 -24.55 7.92
C SER A 48 -12.12 -25.35 9.13
N LYS A 49 -12.00 -24.80 10.35
CA LYS A 49 -12.43 -25.45 11.60
C LYS A 49 -13.87 -25.10 12.02
N LYS A 50 -14.40 -23.95 11.60
CA LYS A 50 -15.75 -23.46 11.95
C LYS A 50 -16.53 -23.14 10.68
N GLY A 51 -17.76 -23.65 10.56
CA GLY A 51 -18.59 -23.47 9.37
C GLY A 51 -18.81 -21.99 9.00
N GLU A 52 -18.80 -21.69 7.69
CA GLU A 52 -18.74 -20.34 7.11
C GLU A 52 -19.71 -19.29 7.69
N GLN A 53 -20.89 -19.70 8.18
CA GLN A 53 -21.90 -18.76 8.68
C GLN A 53 -21.53 -18.17 10.05
N GLU A 54 -20.94 -18.95 10.95
CA GLU A 54 -20.51 -18.45 12.27
C GLU A 54 -19.26 -17.56 12.17
N THR A 55 -18.39 -17.86 11.20
CA THR A 55 -17.15 -17.12 10.95
C THR A 55 -17.44 -15.76 10.31
N LYS A 56 -18.40 -15.68 9.38
CA LYS A 56 -18.86 -14.40 8.80
C LYS A 56 -19.45 -13.46 9.85
N LEU A 57 -20.24 -13.98 10.81
CA LEU A 57 -20.83 -13.18 11.89
C LEU A 57 -19.80 -12.74 12.96
N LYS A 58 -18.75 -13.54 13.19
CA LYS A 58 -17.63 -13.17 14.09
C LYS A 58 -16.63 -12.20 13.45
N ASN A 59 -16.51 -12.23 12.13
CA ASN A 59 -15.59 -11.40 11.37
C ASN A 59 -16.20 -10.06 10.94
N THR A 60 -17.53 -9.90 11.03
CA THR A 60 -18.17 -8.59 10.88
C THR A 60 -17.61 -7.60 11.91
N GLY A 61 -17.02 -6.50 11.43
CA GLY A 61 -16.40 -5.45 12.24
C GLY A 61 -14.90 -5.62 12.48
N LYS A 62 -14.30 -6.77 12.13
CA LYS A 62 -12.84 -6.95 12.15
C LYS A 62 -12.23 -6.57 10.81
N LYS A 63 -10.96 -6.12 10.86
CA LYS A 63 -10.18 -5.78 9.68
C LYS A 63 -10.03 -7.03 8.82
N ASP A 64 -10.62 -7.04 7.62
CA ASP A 64 -10.48 -8.14 6.66
C ASP A 64 -9.04 -8.11 6.09
N PRO A 65 -8.16 -9.06 6.47
CA PRO A 65 -6.77 -9.02 6.08
C PRO A 65 -6.58 -9.32 4.60
N LYS A 66 -7.50 -10.02 3.94
CA LYS A 66 -7.43 -10.24 2.48
C LYS A 66 -7.58 -8.92 1.74
N LYS A 67 -8.58 -8.12 2.11
CA LYS A 67 -8.79 -6.78 1.51
C LYS A 67 -7.62 -5.85 1.82
N HIS A 68 -7.12 -5.85 3.04
CA HIS A 68 -6.01 -4.98 3.43
C HIS A 68 -4.67 -5.38 2.83
N LEU A 69 -4.45 -6.67 2.56
CA LEU A 69 -3.29 -7.13 1.81
C LEU A 69 -3.33 -6.55 0.38
N GLY A 70 -4.48 -6.62 -0.30
CA GLY A 70 -4.67 -6.04 -1.62
C GLY A 70 -4.40 -4.53 -1.64
N LEU A 71 -5.01 -3.78 -0.71
CA LEU A 71 -4.79 -2.33 -0.60
C LEU A 71 -3.31 -1.97 -0.39
N LYS A 72 -2.59 -2.75 0.43
CA LYS A 72 -1.17 -2.51 0.68
C LYS A 72 -0.29 -2.79 -0.54
N VAL A 73 -0.66 -3.78 -1.36
CA VAL A 73 0.02 -4.05 -2.63
C VAL A 73 -0.19 -2.88 -3.60
N ASP A 74 -1.42 -2.39 -3.73
CA ASP A 74 -1.74 -1.28 -4.63
C ASP A 74 -0.97 -0.01 -4.22
N GLU A 75 -0.97 0.35 -2.93
CA GLU A 75 -0.18 1.48 -2.40
C GLU A 75 1.32 1.32 -2.72
N LEU A 76 1.88 0.13 -2.51
CA LEU A 76 3.31 -0.14 -2.78
C LEU A 76 3.65 -0.03 -4.27
N LEU A 77 2.76 -0.49 -5.15
CA LEU A 77 2.94 -0.41 -6.59
C LEU A 77 2.90 1.05 -7.07
N ASP A 78 1.90 1.81 -6.63
CA ASP A 78 1.74 3.22 -7.00
C ASP A 78 2.95 4.07 -6.58
N GLU A 79 3.44 3.89 -5.33
CA GLU A 79 4.62 4.61 -4.85
C GLU A 79 5.89 4.26 -5.63
N ASN A 80 6.11 2.98 -5.92
CA ASN A 80 7.31 2.54 -6.64
C ASN A 80 7.28 2.89 -8.13
N LEU A 81 6.13 2.80 -8.79
CA LEU A 81 5.98 3.20 -10.19
C LEU A 81 6.25 4.70 -10.37
N ASN A 82 5.66 5.53 -9.51
CA ASN A 82 5.91 6.98 -9.55
C ASN A 82 7.38 7.31 -9.27
N ALA A 83 8.02 6.63 -8.31
CA ALA A 83 9.44 6.83 -8.00
C ALA A 83 10.35 6.44 -9.18
N ILE A 84 10.07 5.32 -9.86
CA ILE A 84 10.84 4.86 -11.02
C ILE A 84 10.68 5.83 -12.19
N LEU A 85 9.44 6.19 -12.53
CA LEU A 85 9.14 7.13 -13.61
C LEU A 85 9.77 8.50 -13.36
N GLY A 86 9.66 9.01 -12.13
CA GLY A 86 10.28 10.28 -11.73
C GLY A 86 11.81 10.25 -11.88
N ARG A 87 12.48 9.16 -11.49
CA ARG A 87 13.93 9.00 -11.68
C ARG A 87 14.31 8.90 -13.16
N MET A 88 13.56 8.15 -13.96
CA MET A 88 13.82 8.03 -15.40
C MET A 88 13.69 9.39 -16.11
N MET A 89 12.68 10.18 -15.75
CA MET A 89 12.53 11.54 -16.27
C MET A 89 13.70 12.44 -15.84
N ALA A 90 14.11 12.39 -14.57
CA ALA A 90 15.22 13.19 -14.07
C ALA A 90 16.54 12.90 -14.83
N THR A 91 16.84 11.63 -15.12
CA THR A 91 18.06 11.22 -15.85
C THR A 91 18.06 11.60 -17.34
N LYS A 92 16.88 11.80 -17.96
CA LYS A 92 16.76 12.11 -19.38
C LYS A 92 16.55 13.60 -19.66
N ALA A 93 15.92 14.32 -18.73
CA ALA A 93 15.58 15.74 -18.89
C ALA A 93 16.68 16.69 -18.41
N PHE A 94 17.59 16.22 -17.55
CA PHE A 94 18.74 16.96 -17.02
C PHE A 94 20.03 16.18 -17.28
#